data_AF-A0A2U3ET81-F1
#
_entry.id   AF-A0A2U3ET81-F1
#
_cell.length_a   1.000
_cell.length_b   1.000
_cell.length_c   1.000
_cell.angle_alpha   90.00
_cell.angle_beta   90.00
_cell.angle_gamma   90.00
#
_symmetry.space_group_name_H-M   'P 1'
#
loop_
_entity.id
_entity.type
_entity.pdbx_description
1 polymer ?
#
loop_
_entity_poly.entity_id
_entity_poly.type
_entity_poly.pdbx_seq_one_letter_code
_entity_poly.pdbx_strand_id
1 'polypeptide(L)' 'MTLLKILVSALGQVLTWCASNRAQQFVEDHFRAEGYDEDSIYIARQAATLLAGALIAALMEQILQIIATHLTH' A
#
# COMPACT_ATOMS: atom_id res chain seq x y z
N MET A 1 -22.58 -9.92 2.10
CA MET A 1 -21.30 -10.59 2.46
C MET A 1 -20.31 -10.63 1.30
N THR A 2 -20.64 -11.25 0.15
CA THR A 2 -19.70 -11.41 -0.98
C THR A 2 -19.36 -10.09 -1.70
N LEU A 3 -20.36 -9.24 -1.98
CA LEU A 3 -20.16 -7.94 -2.64
C LEU A 3 -19.28 -6.99 -1.81
N LEU A 4 -19.46 -6.96 -0.49
CA LEU A 4 -18.68 -6.11 0.41
C LEU A 4 -17.20 -6.55 0.45
N LYS A 5 -16.93 -7.87 0.47
CA LYS A 5 -15.57 -8.40 0.35
C LYS A 5 -14.91 -8.02 -0.97
N ILE A 6 -15.63 -8.13 -2.08
CA ILE A 6 -15.12 -7.76 -3.41
C ILE A 6 -14.84 -6.26 -3.49
N LEU A 7 -15.75 -5.43 -2.95
CA LEU A 7 -15.58 -3.98 -2.91
C LEU A 7 -14.37 -3.57 -2.08
N VAL A 8 -14.22 -4.16 -0.89
CA VAL A 8 -13.07 -3.94 -0.01
C VAL A 8 -11.80 -4.35 -0.76
N SER A 9 -11.70 -5.58 -1.28
CA SER A 9 -10.55 -6.04 -2.07
C SER A 9 -10.17 -5.11 -3.24
N ALA A 10 -11.15 -4.65 -4.02
CA ALA A 10 -10.91 -3.72 -5.13
C ALA A 10 -10.37 -2.37 -4.64
N LEU A 11 -10.91 -1.85 -3.53
CA LEU A 11 -10.40 -0.64 -2.88
C LEU A 11 -8.95 -0.82 -2.41
N GLY A 12 -8.60 -1.96 -1.81
CA GLY A 12 -7.23 -2.24 -1.40
C GLY A 12 -6.26 -2.35 -2.57
N GLN A 13 -6.67 -2.91 -3.71
CA GLN A 13 -5.82 -2.94 -4.90
C GLN A 13 -5.57 -1.53 -5.46
N VAL A 14 -6.61 -0.69 -5.55
CA VAL A 14 -6.46 0.69 -6.02
C VAL A 14 -5.63 1.54 -5.06
N LEU A 15 -5.85 1.39 -3.76
CA LEU A 15 -5.02 2.03 -2.74
C LEU A 15 -3.57 1.54 -2.82
N THR A 16 -3.34 0.23 -3.01
CA THR A 16 -1.99 -0.34 -3.09
C THR A 16 -1.24 0.22 -4.28
N TRP A 17 -1.92 0.32 -5.43
CA TRP A 17 -1.37 0.94 -6.63
C TRP A 17 -1.02 2.41 -6.37
N CYS A 18 -1.97 3.18 -5.83
CA CYS A 18 -1.79 4.61 -5.59
C CYS A 18 -0.68 4.90 -4.58
N ALA A 19 -0.67 4.17 -3.47
CA ALA A 19 0.33 4.30 -2.41
C ALA A 19 1.70 3.85 -2.88
N SER A 20 1.81 2.74 -3.63
CA SER A 20 3.09 2.29 -4.18
C SER A 20 3.65 3.31 -5.16
N ASN A 21 2.82 3.83 -6.08
CA ASN A 21 3.28 4.83 -7.04
C ASN A 21 3.75 6.11 -6.34
N ARG A 22 3.01 6.61 -5.33
CA ARG A 22 3.41 7.79 -4.56
C ARG A 22 4.64 7.54 -3.69
N ALA A 23 4.74 6.38 -3.05
CA ALA A 23 5.87 6.03 -2.20
C ALA A 23 7.15 5.86 -3.01
N GLN A 24 7.06 5.26 -4.19
CA GLN A 24 8.16 5.19 -5.16
C GLN A 24 8.62 6.57 -5.59
N GLN A 25 7.69 7.45 -6.00
CA GLN A 25 8.02 8.81 -6.42
C GLN A 25 8.65 9.62 -5.29
N PHE A 26 8.10 9.54 -4.07
CA PHE A 26 8.63 10.26 -2.91
C PHE A 26 10.07 9.85 -2.60
N VAL A 27 10.34 8.54 -2.59
CA VAL A 27 11.67 8.01 -2.30
C VAL A 27 12.64 8.33 -3.43
N GLU A 28 12.21 8.24 -4.69
CA GLU A 28 13.02 8.62 -5.85
C GLU A 28 13.40 10.10 -5.80
N ASP A 29 12.45 11.00 -5.60
CA ASP A 29 12.69 12.44 -5.52
C ASP A 29 13.64 12.79 -4.37
N HIS A 30 13.45 12.15 -3.21
CA HIS A 30 14.27 12.38 -2.02
C HIS A 30 15.71 11.88 -2.19
N PHE A 31 15.90 10.63 -2.65
CA PHE A 31 17.23 10.05 -2.82
C PHE A 31 17.99 10.70 -3.99
N ARG A 32 17.28 11.07 -5.06
CA ARG A 32 17.87 11.80 -6.19
C ARG A 32 18.31 13.21 -5.79
N ALA A 33 17.57 13.89 -4.91
CA ALA A 33 17.96 15.18 -4.37
C ALA A 33 19.21 15.09 -3.48
N GLU A 34 19.40 13.97 -2.78
CA GLU A 34 20.57 13.70 -1.94
C GLU A 34 21.78 13.17 -2.72
N GLY A 35 21.64 12.95 -4.04
CA GLY A 35 22.74 12.53 -4.92
C GLY A 35 23.10 11.05 -4.82
N TYR A 36 22.17 10.21 -4.35
CA TYR A 36 22.35 8.76 -4.35
C TYR A 36 22.44 8.20 -5.77
N ASP A 37 23.16 7.08 -5.91
CA ASP A 37 23.26 6.34 -7.17
C ASP A 37 21.93 5.69 -7.55
N GLU A 38 21.79 5.36 -8.83
CA GLU A 38 20.55 4.82 -9.41
C GLU A 38 20.18 3.45 -8.80
N ASP A 39 21.14 2.63 -8.37
CA ASP A 39 20.87 1.34 -7.73
C ASP A 39 20.29 1.53 -6.32
N SER A 40 20.83 2.47 -5.55
CA SER A 40 20.29 2.87 -4.25
C SER A 40 18.85 3.40 -4.38
N ILE A 41 18.59 4.24 -5.38
CA ILE A 41 17.23 4.74 -5.70
C ILE A 41 16.30 3.58 -6.06
N TYR A 42 16.76 2.63 -6.87
CA TYR A 42 15.98 1.45 -7.28
C TYR A 42 15.61 0.56 -6.09
N ILE A 43 16.56 0.28 -5.19
CA ILE A 43 16.31 -0.49 -3.96
C ILE A 43 15.28 0.23 -3.08
N ALA A 44 15.44 1.54 -2.91
CA ALA A 44 14.56 2.33 -2.06
C ALA A 44 13.13 2.40 -2.63
N ARG A 45 12.96 2.52 -3.96
CA ARG A 45 11.64 2.41 -4.64
C ARG A 45 10.99 1.05 -4.39
N GLN A 46 11.74 -0.05 -4.51
CA GLN A 46 11.18 -1.39 -4.28
C GLN A 46 10.77 -1.58 -2.81
N ALA A 47 11.60 -1.13 -1.87
CA ALA A 47 11.27 -1.20 -0.45
C ALA A 47 10.00 -0.40 -0.12
N ALA A 48 9.85 0.79 -0.71
CA ALA A 48 8.66 1.63 -0.55
C ALA A 48 7.39 0.96 -1.08
N THR A 49 7.45 0.31 -2.24
CA THR A 49 6.34 -0.47 -2.80
C THR A 49 5.95 -1.65 -1.90
N LEU A 50 6.93 -2.42 -1.42
CA LEU A 50 6.67 -3.55 -0.54
C LEU A 50 6.04 -3.10 0.78
N LEU A 51 6.55 -2.01 1.37
CA LEU A 51 6.00 -1.44 2.60
C LEU A 51 4.57 -0.91 2.40
N ALA A 52 4.32 -0.18 1.31
CA ALA A 52 2.99 0.35 0.99
C ALA A 52 1.97 -0.79 0.77
N GLY A 53 2.37 -1.85 0.06
CA GLY A 53 1.54 -3.04 -0.14
C GLY A 53 1.23 -3.77 1.17
N ALA A 54 2.24 -3.98 2.03
CA ALA A 54 2.05 -4.63 3.33
C ALA A 54 1.12 -3.83 4.25
N LEU A 55 1.28 -2.51 4.31
CA LEU A 55 0.43 -1.63 5.11
C LEU A 55 -1.03 -1.67 4.65
N ILE A 56 -1.27 -1.65 3.34
CA ILE A 56 -2.65 -1.68 2.82
C ILE A 56 -3.29 -3.05 3.00
N ALA A 57 -2.53 -4.14 2.81
CA ALA A 57 -3.02 -5.48 3.12
C ALA A 57 -3.45 -5.59 4.60
N ALA A 58 -2.62 -5.11 5.54
CA ALA A 58 -2.93 -5.11 6.96
C ALA A 58 -4.14 -4.22 7.29
N LEU A 59 -4.24 -3.04 6.67
CA LEU A 59 -5.38 -2.14 6.85
C LEU A 59 -6.70 -2.78 6.38
N MET A 60 -6.65 -3.44 5.23
CA MET A 60 -7.80 -4.10 4.62
C MET A 60 -8.30 -5.28 5.44
N GLU A 61 -7.37 -6.07 5.97
CA GLU A 61 -7.67 -7.18 6.87
C GLU A 61 -8.33 -6.67 8.16
N GLN A 62 -7.80 -5.60 8.76
CA GLN A 62 -8.43 -4.96 9.92
C GLN A 62 -9.83 -4.41 9.62
N ILE A 63 -10.02 -3.72 8.49
CA ILE A 63 -11.35 -3.21 8.08
C ILE A 63 -12.34 -4.37 7.96
N LEU A 64 -11.93 -5.47 7.33
CA LEU A 64 -12.78 -6.64 7.16
C LEU A 64 -13.14 -7.26 8.52
N GLN A 65 -12.20 -7.31 9.45
CA GLN A 65 -12.39 -7.84 10.80
C GLN A 65 -13.32 -6.96 11.64
N ILE A 66 -13.19 -5.63 11.56
CA ILE A 66 -14.09 -4.66 12.19
C ILE A 66 -15.50 -4.81 11.64
N ILE A 67 -15.64 -4.89 10.31
CA ILE A 67 -16.95 -5.12 9.68
C ILE A 67 -17.54 -6.44 10.16
N ALA A 68 -16.77 -7.53 10.18
CA ALA A 68 -17.25 -8.85 10.59
C ALA A 68 -17.74 -8.86 12.05
N THR A 69 -16.99 -8.23 12.95
CA THR A 69 -17.32 -8.13 14.39
C THR A 69 -18.51 -7.24 14.67
N HIS A 70 -18.67 -6.11 13.95
CA HIS A 70 -19.85 -5.24 14.10
C HIS A 70 -21.12 -5.76 13.42
N LEU A 71 -21.02 -6.63 12.41
CA LEU A 71 -22.20 -7.22 11.75
C LEU A 71 -22.75 -8.47 12.47
N THR A 72 -22.02 -8.99 13.46
CA THR A 72 -22.43 -10.15 14.27
C THR A 72 -23.08 -9.77 15.60
N HIS A 73 -23.20 -8.48 15.90
CA HIS A 73 -23.80 -7.94 17.12
C HIS A 73 -25.06 -7.13 16.81
#